data_AF-A0A1N7GNJ3-F1
#
_entry.id   AF-A0A1N7GNJ3-F1
#
_cell.length_a   1.000
_cell.length_b   1.000
_cell.length_c   1.000
_cell.angle_alpha   90.00
_cell.angle_beta   90.00
_cell.angle_gamma   90.00
#
_symmetry.space_group_name_H-M   'P 1'
#
loop_
_entity.id
_entity.type
_entity.pdbx_description
1 polymer ?
#
loop_
_entity_poly.entity_id
_entity_poly.type
_entity_poly.pdbx_seq_one_letter_code
_entity_poly.pdbx_strand_id
1 'polypeptide(L)'
;MSETRPEFALVAAVARAHERGFDGIRIVANFYATGHWRCRVTVPEPGQDDEQNVLVAYSSAGGWDLFGDGRTDETVDAIADRLIDLARPFPSASVPDPAYADWLRELRRRTGGGAFVMFEDAYTREHMWRQRGLVKLIYADADAARHDRERPGVGAVDENGWTLDGTMPVPPPR
;
A
#
# COMPACT_ATOMS: atom_id res chain seq x y z
N MET A 1 -6.49 -22.93 1.52
CA MET A 1 -6.02 -21.70 2.18
C MET A 1 -5.97 -20.64 1.10
N SER A 2 -6.62 -19.49 1.25
CA SER A 2 -6.40 -18.40 0.29
C SER A 2 -4.92 -18.07 0.35
N GLU A 3 -4.17 -18.34 -0.72
CA GLU A 3 -2.75 -18.01 -0.84
C GLU A 3 -2.62 -16.49 -0.69
N THR A 4 -2.42 -16.05 0.55
CA THR A 4 -2.21 -14.65 0.83
C THR A 4 -0.89 -14.29 0.18
N ARG A 5 -0.87 -13.28 -0.69
CA ARG A 5 0.38 -12.84 -1.29
C ARG A 5 1.11 -11.91 -0.31
N PRO A 6 2.45 -11.88 -0.31
CA PRO A 6 3.23 -10.99 0.56
C PRO A 6 2.79 -9.52 0.50
N GLU A 7 2.42 -9.03 -0.69
CA GLU A 7 1.98 -7.64 -0.87
C GLU A 7 0.70 -7.35 -0.06
N PHE A 8 -0.22 -8.32 -0.03
CA PHE A 8 -1.49 -8.21 0.69
C PHE A 8 -1.27 -8.31 2.19
N ALA A 9 -0.36 -9.18 2.62
CA ALA A 9 0.01 -9.33 4.02
C ALA A 9 0.64 -8.04 4.60
N LEU A 10 1.54 -7.39 3.86
CA LEU A 10 2.17 -6.13 4.26
C LEU A 10 1.15 -4.98 4.38
N VAL A 11 0.27 -4.81 3.40
CA VAL A 11 -0.80 -3.81 3.46
C VAL A 11 -1.77 -4.09 4.62
N ALA A 12 -2.09 -5.37 4.86
CA ALA A 12 -2.90 -5.78 6.00
C ALA A 12 -2.21 -5.50 7.34
N ALA A 13 -0.90 -5.73 7.44
CA ALA A 13 -0.14 -5.50 8.66
C ALA A 13 -0.07 -4.01 9.02
N VAL A 14 0.07 -3.12 8.04
CA VAL A 14 0.00 -1.67 8.28
C VAL A 14 -1.38 -1.27 8.79
N ALA A 15 -2.46 -1.76 8.17
CA ALA A 15 -3.81 -1.50 8.66
C ALA A 15 -4.03 -2.05 10.08
N ARG A 16 -3.45 -3.22 10.37
CA ARG A 16 -3.48 -3.82 11.72
C ARG A 16 -2.69 -3.01 12.75
N ALA A 17 -1.60 -2.35 12.32
CA ALA A 17 -0.87 -1.44 13.19
C ALA A 17 -1.68 -0.18 13.52
N HIS A 18 -2.45 0.36 12.55
CA HIS A 18 -3.37 1.49 12.79
C HIS A 18 -4.45 1.12 13.81
N GLU A 19 -5.04 -0.07 13.71
CA GLU A 19 -6.00 -0.58 14.72
C GLU A 19 -5.41 -0.64 16.14
N ARG A 20 -4.08 -0.62 16.27
CA ARG A 20 -3.34 -0.65 17.53
C ARG A 20 -2.76 0.72 17.92
N GLY A 21 -3.18 1.79 17.24
CA GLY A 21 -2.79 3.18 17.54
C GLY A 21 -1.48 3.64 16.91
N PHE A 22 -1.00 2.96 15.86
CA PHE A 22 0.20 3.33 15.10
C PHE A 22 -0.15 3.87 13.71
N ASP A 23 -1.09 4.82 13.65
CA ASP A 23 -1.61 5.44 12.41
C ASP A 23 -0.51 6.12 11.57
N GLY A 24 0.59 6.51 12.21
CA GLY A 24 1.72 7.14 11.56
C GLY A 24 2.59 6.22 10.72
N ILE A 25 2.33 4.91 10.70
CA ILE A 25 3.00 3.96 9.82
C ILE A 25 2.33 4.02 8.43
N ARG A 26 3.12 4.32 7.40
CA ARG A 26 2.66 4.42 6.01
C ARG A 26 3.34 3.40 5.12
N ILE A 27 2.74 3.12 3.96
CA ILE A 27 3.29 2.24 2.94
C ILE A 27 3.30 2.94 1.58
N VAL A 28 4.42 2.83 0.87
CA VAL A 28 4.65 3.34 -0.48
C VAL A 28 4.99 2.13 -1.34
N ALA A 29 4.32 1.95 -2.48
CA ALA A 29 4.46 0.73 -3.28
C ALA A 29 4.57 1.00 -4.78
N ASN A 30 5.40 0.25 -5.49
CA ASN A 30 5.64 0.40 -6.93
C ASN A 30 6.03 -0.93 -7.59
N PHE A 31 5.87 -1.04 -8.91
CA PHE A 31 6.46 -2.14 -9.68
C PHE A 31 7.84 -1.74 -10.22
N TYR A 32 8.84 -2.56 -9.92
CA TYR A 32 10.17 -2.42 -10.52
C TYR A 32 10.19 -2.94 -11.95
N ALA A 33 11.17 -2.50 -12.76
CA ALA A 33 11.28 -2.80 -14.19
C ALA A 33 11.22 -4.31 -14.51
N THR A 34 11.62 -5.15 -13.58
CA THR A 34 11.60 -6.62 -13.72
C THR A 34 10.26 -7.27 -13.31
N GLY A 35 9.20 -6.48 -13.09
CA GLY A 35 7.84 -6.98 -12.79
C GLY A 35 7.60 -7.33 -11.33
N HIS A 36 8.52 -6.98 -10.41
CA HIS A 36 8.35 -7.25 -8.98
C HIS A 36 7.68 -6.08 -8.28
N TRP A 37 6.71 -6.38 -7.44
CA TRP A 37 6.13 -5.40 -6.54
C TRP A 37 7.14 -5.09 -5.45
N ARG A 38 7.33 -3.81 -5.16
CA ARG A 38 8.20 -3.33 -4.10
C ARG A 38 7.40 -2.41 -3.21
N CYS A 39 7.81 -2.36 -1.95
CA CYS A 39 7.32 -1.32 -1.06
C CYS A 39 8.39 -0.84 -0.09
N ARG A 40 8.14 0.35 0.43
CA ARG A 40 8.71 0.80 1.69
C ARG A 40 7.58 0.99 2.69
N VAL A 41 7.80 0.50 3.91
CA VAL A 41 6.97 0.86 5.06
C VAL A 41 7.77 1.88 5.86
N THR A 42 7.17 3.03 6.15
CA THR A 42 7.87 4.21 6.67
C THR A 42 7.10 4.86 7.82
N VAL A 43 7.80 5.70 8.58
CA VAL A 43 7.19 6.62 9.55
C VAL A 43 7.58 8.05 9.19
N PRO A 44 6.88 8.70 8.27
CA PRO A 44 7.26 10.03 7.83
C PRO A 44 7.03 11.06 8.94
N GLU A 45 7.94 12.02 9.07
CA GLU A 45 7.69 13.20 9.91
C GLU A 45 6.71 14.15 9.21
N PRO A 46 5.93 14.97 9.96
CA PRO A 46 5.03 15.94 9.37
C PRO A 46 5.73 16.87 8.37
N GLY A 47 5.17 17.02 7.17
CA GLY A 47 5.75 17.85 6.10
C GLY A 47 7.04 17.31 5.46
N GLN A 48 7.45 16.08 5.76
CA GLN A 48 8.53 15.37 5.06
C GLN A 48 7.97 14.39 4.02
N ASP A 49 8.82 13.97 3.08
CA ASP A 49 8.44 12.95 2.09
C ASP A 49 8.30 11.57 2.75
N ASP A 50 7.44 10.73 2.17
CA ASP A 50 7.06 9.40 2.66
C ASP A 50 8.21 8.36 2.57
N GLU A 51 9.45 8.78 2.30
CA GLU A 51 10.64 7.93 2.14
C GLU A 51 11.61 7.96 3.34
N GLN A 52 11.35 8.77 4.38
CA GLN A 52 12.17 8.80 5.60
C GLN A 52 11.75 7.71 6.61
N ASN A 53 12.65 7.41 7.57
CA ASN A 53 12.39 6.45 8.66
C ASN A 53 11.83 5.11 8.16
N VAL A 54 12.56 4.50 7.22
CA VAL A 54 12.18 3.23 6.60
C VAL A 54 12.26 2.10 7.63
N LEU A 55 11.13 1.46 7.90
CA LEU A 55 11.01 0.27 8.75
C LEU A 55 11.32 -1.00 7.94
N VAL A 56 10.80 -1.05 6.71
CA VAL A 56 10.94 -2.19 5.79
C VAL A 56 11.15 -1.68 4.37
N ALA A 57 12.10 -2.27 3.66
CA ALA A 57 12.22 -2.16 2.21
C ALA A 57 12.11 -3.56 1.61
N TYR A 58 11.04 -3.81 0.86
CA TYR A 58 10.67 -5.15 0.41
C TYR A 58 10.50 -5.22 -1.11
N SER A 59 10.72 -6.41 -1.67
CA SER A 59 10.49 -6.75 -3.07
C SER A 59 9.91 -8.15 -3.16
N SER A 60 8.87 -8.35 -3.97
CA SER A 60 8.22 -9.66 -4.15
C SER A 60 9.12 -10.73 -4.75
N ALA A 61 10.25 -10.34 -5.33
CA ALA A 61 11.35 -11.26 -5.69
C ALA A 61 11.92 -12.03 -4.49
N GLY A 62 11.84 -11.47 -3.26
CA GLY A 62 12.28 -12.11 -2.02
C GLY A 62 11.28 -13.10 -1.44
N GLY A 63 10.12 -13.31 -2.08
CA GLY A 63 9.08 -14.20 -1.58
C GLY A 63 8.56 -13.73 -0.21
N TRP A 64 8.40 -14.65 0.73
CA TRP A 64 7.85 -14.38 2.06
C TRP A 64 8.86 -13.89 3.10
N ASP A 65 10.14 -13.74 2.74
CA ASP A 65 11.14 -13.13 3.63
C ASP A 65 10.98 -11.60 3.65
N LEU A 66 9.96 -11.14 4.38
CA LEU A 66 9.51 -9.74 4.35
C LEU A 66 10.54 -8.78 4.96
N PHE A 67 11.35 -9.27 5.89
CA PHE A 67 12.31 -8.47 6.67
C PHE A 67 13.78 -8.82 6.37
N GLY A 68 14.05 -9.78 5.47
CA GLY A 68 15.41 -10.19 5.10
C GLY A 68 16.13 -11.00 6.18
N ASP A 69 15.38 -11.69 7.05
CA ASP A 69 15.91 -12.51 8.15
C ASP A 69 15.61 -14.01 8.01
N GLY A 70 15.06 -14.41 6.86
CA GLY A 70 14.82 -15.80 6.49
C GLY A 70 13.51 -16.39 7.01
N ARG A 71 12.70 -15.66 7.78
CA ARG A 71 11.36 -16.11 8.21
C ARG A 71 10.36 -15.98 7.07
N THR A 72 9.51 -17.00 6.89
CA THR A 72 8.59 -17.06 5.73
C THR A 72 7.16 -17.50 6.08
N ASP A 73 6.86 -17.77 7.35
CA ASP A 73 5.59 -18.28 7.84
C ASP A 73 4.85 -17.29 8.77
N GLU A 74 5.12 -16.00 8.61
CA GLU A 74 4.57 -14.96 9.48
C GLU A 74 3.09 -14.66 9.20
N THR A 75 2.31 -14.51 10.28
CA THR A 75 0.92 -14.03 10.21
C THR A 75 0.87 -12.50 10.08
N VAL A 76 -0.26 -11.97 9.62
CA VAL A 76 -0.47 -10.51 9.56
C VAL A 76 -0.26 -9.83 10.92
N ASP A 77 -0.71 -10.46 12.02
CA ASP A 77 -0.50 -9.93 13.37
C ASP A 77 0.98 -9.89 13.75
N ALA A 78 1.75 -10.94 13.42
CA ALA A 78 3.19 -10.99 13.69
C ALA A 78 3.96 -9.94 12.87
N ILE A 79 3.59 -9.74 11.61
CA ILE A 79 4.17 -8.69 10.77
C ILE A 79 3.85 -7.31 11.36
N ALA A 80 2.62 -7.09 11.82
CA ALA A 80 2.21 -5.83 12.46
C ALA A 80 2.96 -5.57 13.78
N ASP A 81 3.15 -6.58 14.63
CA ASP A 81 3.96 -6.48 15.85
C ASP A 81 5.38 -6.03 15.54
N ARG A 82 6.01 -6.61 14.52
CA ARG A 82 7.35 -6.24 14.09
C ARG A 82 7.43 -4.82 13.56
N LEU A 83 6.46 -4.40 12.74
CA LEU A 83 6.38 -3.03 12.24
C LEU A 83 6.26 -2.04 13.41
N ILE A 84 5.41 -2.35 14.41
CA ILE A 84 5.24 -1.54 15.60
C ILE A 84 6.55 -1.44 16.39
N ASP A 85 7.22 -2.56 16.63
CA ASP A 85 8.47 -2.57 17.38
C ASP A 85 9.58 -1.77 16.68
N LEU A 86 9.67 -1.87 15.35
CA LEU A 86 10.56 -1.04 14.54
C LEU A 86 10.17 0.44 14.55
N ALA A 87 8.88 0.75 14.69
CA ALA A 87 8.37 2.12 14.70
C ALA A 87 8.53 2.83 16.05
N ARG A 88 8.70 2.11 17.17
CA ARG A 88 8.82 2.67 18.54
C ARG A 88 9.81 3.83 18.70
N PRO A 89 10.97 3.87 18.02
CA PRO A 89 11.90 5.00 18.12
C PRO A 89 11.37 6.31 17.52
N PHE A 90 10.31 6.26 16.71
CA PHE A 90 9.74 7.42 16.01
C PHE A 90 8.44 7.86 16.69
N PRO A 91 8.42 8.99 17.43
CA PRO A 91 7.20 9.48 18.09
C PRO A 91 6.04 9.72 17.12
N SER A 92 6.36 10.09 15.88
CA SER A 92 5.41 10.27 14.78
C SER A 92 4.65 8.98 14.45
N ALA A 93 5.13 7.78 14.80
CA ALA A 93 4.45 6.52 14.53
C ALA A 93 3.06 6.42 15.20
N SER A 94 2.90 7.01 16.38
CA SER A 94 1.63 6.97 17.15
C SER A 94 0.80 8.25 17.02
N VAL A 95 1.23 9.21 16.19
CA VAL A 95 0.43 10.41 15.92
C VAL A 95 -0.74 10.03 14.99
N PRO A 96 -2.00 10.34 15.36
CA PRO A 96 -3.15 10.04 14.52
C PRO A 96 -3.03 10.63 13.12
N ASP A 97 -3.39 9.82 12.12
CA ASP A 97 -3.41 10.21 10.72
C ASP A 97 -4.73 9.73 10.09
N PRO A 98 -5.85 10.38 10.44
CA PRO A 98 -7.18 9.91 10.08
C PRO A 98 -7.39 9.90 8.56
N ALA A 99 -6.78 10.83 7.83
CA ALA A 99 -6.89 10.92 6.39
C ALA A 99 -6.23 9.70 5.71
N TYR A 100 -5.03 9.33 6.15
CA TYR A 100 -4.35 8.14 5.64
C TYR A 100 -5.05 6.85 6.09
N ALA A 101 -5.51 6.78 7.34
CA ALA A 101 -6.24 5.63 7.86
C ALA A 101 -7.57 5.39 7.11
N ASP A 102 -8.33 6.45 6.80
CA ASP A 102 -9.53 6.39 5.97
C ASP A 102 -9.21 5.90 4.56
N TRP A 103 -8.15 6.44 3.95
CA TRP A 103 -7.66 6.03 2.65
C TRP A 103 -7.30 4.54 2.62
N LEU A 104 -6.55 4.06 3.62
CA LEU A 104 -6.12 2.67 3.71
C LEU A 104 -7.30 1.72 3.94
N ARG A 105 -8.28 2.12 4.75
CA ARG A 105 -9.54 1.36 4.93
C ARG A 105 -10.32 1.25 3.63
N GLU A 106 -10.45 2.34 2.87
CA GLU A 106 -11.13 2.33 1.57
C GLU A 106 -10.38 1.47 0.54
N LEU A 107 -9.05 1.54 0.50
CA LEU A 107 -8.23 0.66 -0.32
C LEU A 107 -8.56 -0.81 -0.03
N ARG A 108 -8.51 -1.21 1.24
CA ARG A 108 -8.75 -2.60 1.66
C ARG A 108 -10.18 -3.04 1.33
N ARG A 109 -11.16 -2.16 1.55
CA ARG A 109 -12.57 -2.44 1.21
C ARG A 109 -12.76 -2.66 -0.29
N ARG A 110 -12.21 -1.78 -1.14
CA ARG A 110 -12.34 -1.87 -2.61
C ARG A 110 -11.64 -3.09 -3.20
N THR A 111 -10.53 -3.51 -2.61
CA THR A 111 -9.69 -4.58 -3.15
C THR A 111 -9.97 -5.97 -2.55
N GLY A 112 -10.86 -6.05 -1.56
CA GLY A 112 -11.06 -7.28 -0.78
C GLY A 112 -9.84 -7.65 0.08
N GLY A 113 -9.09 -6.65 0.55
CA GLY A 113 -7.86 -6.84 1.32
C GLY A 113 -6.58 -6.96 0.48
N GLY A 114 -6.61 -6.50 -0.77
CA GLY A 114 -5.48 -6.50 -1.69
C GLY A 114 -4.47 -5.37 -1.43
N ALA A 115 -3.80 -4.92 -2.49
CA ALA A 115 -2.71 -3.95 -2.44
C ALA A 115 -2.88 -2.87 -3.52
N PHE A 116 -1.83 -2.06 -3.71
CA PHE A 116 -1.80 -0.99 -4.70
C PHE A 116 -0.37 -0.79 -5.23
N VAL A 117 -0.28 -0.02 -6.31
CA VAL A 117 0.98 0.49 -6.85
C VAL A 117 0.83 1.92 -7.31
N MET A 118 1.86 2.71 -7.05
CA MET A 118 1.95 4.13 -7.37
C MET A 118 2.47 4.36 -8.79
N PHE A 119 3.38 3.51 -9.27
CA PHE A 119 3.93 3.55 -10.62
C PHE A 119 4.50 2.19 -11.03
N GLU A 120 4.71 1.99 -12.34
CA GLU A 120 5.30 0.78 -12.94
C GLU A 120 6.47 1.20 -13.84
N ASP A 121 7.70 0.75 -13.55
CA ASP A 121 8.91 1.12 -14.33
C ASP A 121 8.89 0.63 -15.79
N ALA A 122 8.08 -0.38 -16.13
CA ALA A 122 8.06 -0.98 -17.47
C ALA A 122 7.20 -0.20 -18.50
N TYR A 123 6.57 0.91 -18.09
CA TYR A 123 5.64 1.65 -18.94
C TYR A 123 6.11 3.07 -19.19
N THR A 124 6.37 3.44 -20.45
CA THR A 124 6.16 4.82 -20.92
C THR A 124 4.66 5.11 -20.97
N ARG A 125 4.13 5.28 -19.75
CA ARG A 125 2.85 5.79 -19.28
C ARG A 125 3.05 6.25 -17.82
N GLU A 126 4.30 6.65 -17.52
CA GLU A 126 4.78 7.17 -16.24
C GLU A 126 3.96 8.39 -15.81
N HIS A 127 3.84 8.57 -14.49
CA HIS A 127 3.27 9.71 -13.74
C HIS A 127 1.87 9.57 -13.08
N MET A 128 1.27 8.38 -12.97
CA MET A 128 -0.03 8.23 -12.26
C MET A 128 -0.02 8.80 -10.83
N TRP A 129 0.97 8.41 -10.02
CA TRP A 129 1.09 8.91 -8.65
C TRP A 129 1.41 10.41 -8.57
N ARG A 130 2.58 10.83 -9.06
CA ARG A 130 3.10 12.20 -8.83
C ARG A 130 2.37 13.28 -9.61
N GLN A 131 1.90 13.02 -10.84
CA GLN A 131 1.24 14.05 -11.65
C GLN A 131 -0.28 13.91 -11.65
N ARG A 132 -0.81 12.68 -11.73
CA ARG A 132 -2.25 12.46 -11.87
C ARG A 132 -2.98 12.31 -10.53
N GLY A 133 -2.25 12.14 -9.44
CA GLY A 133 -2.88 11.98 -8.14
C GLY A 133 -3.58 10.62 -7.96
N LEU A 134 -3.13 9.56 -8.65
CA LEU A 134 -3.76 8.24 -8.65
C LEU A 134 -2.80 7.08 -8.35
N VAL A 135 -3.30 6.04 -7.68
CA VAL A 135 -2.69 4.71 -7.56
C VAL A 135 -3.51 3.67 -8.32
N LYS A 136 -2.86 2.62 -8.80
CA LYS A 136 -3.51 1.42 -9.36
C LYS A 136 -3.78 0.41 -8.26
N LEU A 137 -4.94 -0.22 -8.31
CA LEU A 137 -5.41 -1.22 -7.36
C LEU A 137 -5.01 -2.64 -7.77
N ILE A 138 -4.64 -3.46 -6.79
CA ILE A 138 -4.41 -4.89 -6.93
C ILE A 138 -5.42 -5.61 -6.04
N TYR A 139 -6.27 -6.43 -6.64
CA TYR A 139 -7.38 -7.08 -5.96
C TYR A 139 -6.96 -8.44 -5.39
N ALA A 140 -7.32 -8.69 -4.13
CA ALA A 140 -7.23 -10.01 -3.52
C ALA A 140 -8.50 -10.85 -3.80
N ASP A 141 -9.61 -10.18 -4.08
CA ASP A 141 -10.93 -10.79 -4.29
C ASP A 141 -11.48 -10.43 -5.69
N ALA A 142 -11.88 -11.45 -6.45
CA ALA A 142 -12.41 -11.29 -7.80
C ALA A 142 -13.79 -10.61 -7.84
N ASP A 143 -14.62 -10.83 -6.81
CA ASP A 143 -15.89 -10.15 -6.65
C ASP A 143 -15.68 -8.68 -6.28
N ALA A 144 -14.66 -8.37 -5.46
CA ALA A 144 -14.27 -6.99 -5.21
C ALA A 144 -13.83 -6.28 -6.50
N ALA A 145 -13.05 -6.96 -7.35
CA ALA A 145 -12.68 -6.43 -8.66
C ALA A 145 -13.89 -6.21 -9.59
N ARG A 146 -14.88 -7.09 -9.54
CA ARG A 146 -16.13 -6.95 -10.31
C ARG A 146 -16.96 -5.77 -9.80
N HIS A 147 -17.19 -5.69 -8.49
CA HIS A 147 -17.96 -4.61 -7.89
C HIS A 147 -17.30 -3.24 -8.10
N ASP A 148 -15.97 -3.14 -8.06
CA ASP A 148 -15.27 -1.88 -8.35
C ASP A 148 -15.53 -1.39 -9.78
N ARG A 149 -15.65 -2.32 -10.74
CA ARG A 149 -16.02 -2.04 -12.15
C ARG A 149 -17.50 -1.74 -12.36
N GLU A 150 -18.33 -1.83 -11.33
CA GLU A 150 -19.76 -1.47 -11.39
C GLU A 150 -20.02 -0.11 -10.72
N ARG A 151 -18.99 0.52 -10.14
CA ARG A 151 -19.10 1.81 -9.45
C ARG A 151 -19.47 2.95 -10.41
N PRO A 152 -20.27 3.94 -9.97
CA PRO A 152 -20.50 5.15 -10.74
C PRO A 152 -19.18 5.85 -11.12
N GLY A 153 -19.01 6.19 -12.39
CA GLY A 153 -17.77 6.76 -12.93
C GLY A 153 -16.78 5.71 -13.48
N VAL A 154 -17.12 4.43 -13.47
CA VAL A 154 -16.38 3.42 -14.25
C VAL A 154 -16.49 3.71 -15.75
N GLY A 155 -15.39 3.56 -16.47
CA GLY A 155 -15.21 4.00 -17.85
C GLY A 155 -14.96 5.50 -17.97
N ALA A 156 -14.98 6.27 -16.88
CA ALA A 156 -14.61 7.68 -16.92
C ALA A 156 -13.16 7.79 -17.37
N VAL A 157 -12.95 8.75 -18.26
CA VAL A 157 -11.63 9.13 -18.73
C VAL A 157 -11.22 10.44 -18.08
N ASP A 158 -9.95 10.57 -17.73
CA ASP A 158 -9.42 11.88 -17.34
C ASP A 158 -9.26 12.80 -18.56
N GLU A 159 -8.79 14.03 -18.32
CA GLU A 159 -8.50 15.03 -19.35
C GLU A 159 -7.50 14.57 -20.44
N ASN A 160 -6.75 13.50 -20.19
CA ASN A 160 -5.80 12.91 -21.11
C ASN A 160 -6.36 11.70 -21.87
N GLY A 161 -7.66 11.37 -21.70
CA GLY A 161 -8.33 10.27 -22.39
C GLY A 161 -8.14 8.89 -21.75
N TRP A 162 -7.80 8.84 -20.46
CA TRP A 162 -7.46 7.58 -19.79
C TRP A 162 -8.49 7.11 -18.79
N THR A 163 -8.84 5.84 -18.93
CA THR A 163 -9.75 5.15 -18.03
C THR A 163 -9.26 5.17 -16.58
N LEU A 164 -10.15 5.52 -15.65
CA LEU A 164 -9.93 5.57 -14.20
C LEU A 164 -10.22 4.24 -13.48
N ASP A 165 -10.58 3.20 -14.24
CA ASP A 165 -10.97 1.89 -13.71
C ASP A 165 -9.83 1.24 -12.94
N GLY A 166 -10.15 0.70 -11.76
CA GLY A 166 -9.16 0.09 -10.89
C GLY A 166 -8.08 1.05 -10.40
N THR A 167 -8.43 2.34 -10.28
CA THR A 167 -7.58 3.35 -9.65
C THR A 167 -8.26 3.99 -8.45
N MET A 168 -7.46 4.62 -7.59
CA MET A 168 -7.89 5.37 -6.42
C MET A 168 -7.03 6.63 -6.32
N PRO A 169 -7.52 7.74 -5.74
CA PRO A 169 -6.66 8.87 -5.39
C PRO A 169 -5.44 8.40 -4.59
N VAL A 170 -4.32 9.10 -4.73
CA VAL A 170 -3.12 8.91 -3.90
C VAL A 170 -3.43 8.99 -2.40
N PRO A 171 -2.68 8.31 -1.50
CA PRO A 171 -2.66 8.70 -0.11
C PRO A 171 -2.51 10.20 0.09
N PRO A 172 -3.24 10.78 1.04
CA PRO A 172 -3.06 12.17 1.40
C PRO A 172 -1.64 12.40 1.95
N PRO A 173 -1.06 13.59 1.73
CA PRO A 173 0.21 13.96 2.38
C PRO A 173 0.05 13.93 3.90
N ARG A 174 1.18 13.83 4.62
CA ARG A 174 1.20 13.89 6.09
C ARG A 174 1.26 15.31 6.61
#